data_AF-A0A7K3ZYX5-F1
#
_entry.id   AF-A0A7K3ZYX5-F1
#
_cell.length_a   1.000
_cell.length_b   1.000
_cell.length_c   1.000
_cell.angle_alpha   90.00
_cell.angle_beta   90.00
_cell.angle_gamma   90.00
#
_symmetry.space_group_name_H-M   'P 1'
#
loop_
_entity.id
_entity.type
_entity.pdbx_description
1 polymer ?
#
loop_
_entity_poly.entity_id
_entity_poly.type
_entity_poly.pdbx_seq_one_letter_code
_entity_poly.pdbx_strand_id
1 'polypeptide(L)'
;MIEIEKIAGPLRELLREREIIARCELLIRTYDIVRSANLSPEEEKELAAQIGPRIAPGIFASIMSKEPVFFNLPVLDTYTQMNGRIFHFLHTKKFSRQDFSNASSRLLRSVPALRDMLIECMKYRLLQFMSDAGYALEAESGGHMAFSAEKRKADVYA
;
A
#
# COMPACT_ATOMS: atom_id res chain seq x y z
N MET A 1 8.33 -12.27 13.82
CA MET A 1 7.89 -12.36 12.42
C MET A 1 6.55 -13.07 12.41
N ILE A 2 5.53 -12.44 11.84
CA ILE A 2 4.15 -12.94 11.78
C ILE A 2 3.93 -13.60 10.42
N GLU A 3 3.08 -14.61 10.35
CA GLU A 3 2.62 -15.23 9.11
C GLU A 3 1.15 -14.87 8.84
N ILE A 4 0.89 -13.59 8.53
CA ILE A 4 -0.41 -13.18 7.98
C ILE A 4 -0.33 -13.33 6.47
N GLU A 5 -0.57 -14.55 5.98
CA GLU A 5 -0.48 -14.87 4.55
C GLU A 5 -1.44 -14.04 3.69
N LYS A 6 -2.55 -13.53 4.27
CA LYS A 6 -3.45 -12.57 3.61
C LYS A 6 -2.73 -11.31 3.11
N ILE A 7 -1.61 -10.95 3.72
CA ILE A 7 -0.77 -9.81 3.32
C ILE A 7 0.57 -10.28 2.75
N ALA A 8 1.23 -11.22 3.43
CA ALA A 8 2.55 -11.69 3.06
C ALA A 8 2.55 -12.37 1.67
N GLY A 9 1.52 -13.17 1.36
CA GLY A 9 1.37 -13.85 0.07
C GLY A 9 1.30 -12.87 -1.11
N PRO A 10 0.32 -11.95 -1.14
CA PRO A 10 0.21 -10.96 -2.21
C PRO A 10 1.44 -10.07 -2.36
N LEU A 11 2.10 -9.68 -1.27
CA LEU A 11 3.35 -8.92 -1.33
C LEU A 11 4.49 -9.74 -1.94
N ARG A 12 4.59 -11.03 -1.59
CA ARG A 12 5.60 -11.95 -2.12
C ARG A 12 5.42 -12.14 -3.62
N GLU A 13 4.18 -12.30 -4.09
CA GLU A 13 3.85 -12.39 -5.51
C GLU A 13 4.20 -11.10 -6.24
N LEU A 14 3.78 -9.95 -5.70
CA LEU A 14 4.10 -8.64 -6.27
C LEU A 14 5.61 -8.45 -6.47
N LEU A 15 6.41 -8.74 -5.44
CA LEU A 15 7.86 -8.56 -5.48
C LEU A 15 8.56 -9.59 -6.37
N ARG A 16 7.99 -10.78 -6.55
CA ARG A 16 8.48 -11.77 -7.52
C ARG A 16 8.20 -11.33 -8.96
N GLU A 17 7.00 -10.82 -9.24
CA GLU A 17 6.64 -10.34 -10.57
C GLU A 17 7.34 -9.02 -10.94
N ARG A 18 7.59 -8.17 -9.94
CA ARG A 18 8.19 -6.84 -10.09
C ARG A 18 9.61 -6.84 -9.53
N GLU A 19 10.51 -7.52 -10.23
CA GLU A 19 11.94 -7.57 -9.87
C GLU A 19 12.59 -6.18 -9.78
N ILE A 20 12.05 -5.23 -10.55
CA ILE A 20 12.30 -3.79 -10.43
C ILE A 20 10.93 -3.13 -10.23
N ILE A 21 10.71 -2.49 -9.08
CA ILE A 21 9.43 -1.88 -8.73
C ILE A 21 9.59 -0.40 -8.40
N ALA A 22 8.67 0.43 -8.88
CA ALA A 22 8.66 1.84 -8.50
C ALA A 22 8.24 2.00 -7.02
N ARG A 23 8.92 2.87 -6.27
CA ARG A 23 8.61 3.11 -4.85
C ARG A 23 7.14 3.49 -4.62
N CYS A 24 6.57 4.30 -5.49
CA CYS A 24 5.16 4.69 -5.41
C CYS A 24 4.20 3.54 -5.70
N GLU A 25 4.52 2.67 -6.68
CA GLU A 25 3.73 1.47 -6.96
C GLU A 25 3.72 0.53 -5.75
N LEU A 26 4.88 0.28 -5.15
CA LEU A 26 4.98 -0.54 -3.95
C LEU A 26 4.16 0.04 -2.79
N LEU A 27 4.22 1.35 -2.57
CA LEU A 27 3.44 2.02 -1.52
C LEU A 27 1.94 1.82 -1.73
N ILE A 28 1.43 2.17 -2.91
CA ILE A 28 -0.01 2.10 -3.21
C ILE A 28 -0.50 0.66 -3.10
N ARG A 29 0.23 -0.30 -3.69
CA ARG A 29 -0.14 -1.72 -3.61
C ARG A 29 -0.06 -2.27 -2.18
N THR A 30 0.87 -1.79 -1.35
CA THR A 30 0.91 -2.18 0.08
C THR A 30 -0.35 -1.73 0.80
N TYR A 31 -0.81 -0.50 0.56
CA TYR A 31 -2.06 -0.02 1.14
C TYR A 31 -3.27 -0.83 0.66
N ASP A 32 -3.33 -1.11 -0.64
CA ASP A 32 -4.43 -1.88 -1.22
C ASP A 32 -4.48 -3.32 -0.71
N ILE A 33 -3.32 -3.98 -0.59
CA ILE A 33 -3.21 -5.33 -0.02
C ILE A 33 -3.70 -5.35 1.44
N VAL A 34 -3.25 -4.40 2.28
CA VAL A 34 -3.70 -4.34 3.68
C VAL A 34 -5.19 -4.09 3.78
N ARG A 35 -5.72 -3.15 2.98
CA ARG A 35 -7.16 -2.87 2.91
C ARG A 35 -7.95 -4.12 2.52
N SER A 36 -7.46 -4.85 1.52
CA SER A 36 -8.12 -6.06 0.98
C SER A 36 -7.96 -7.30 1.88
N ALA A 37 -6.98 -7.29 2.79
CA ALA A 37 -6.74 -8.40 3.72
C ALA A 37 -7.88 -8.59 4.73
N ASN A 38 -8.71 -7.56 4.96
CA ASN A 38 -9.86 -7.59 5.87
C ASN A 38 -9.51 -8.27 7.20
N LEU A 39 -8.51 -7.70 7.88
CA LEU A 39 -7.95 -8.26 9.10
C LEU A 39 -8.99 -8.26 10.23
N SER A 40 -8.97 -9.30 11.07
CA SER A 40 -9.72 -9.26 12.33
C SER A 40 -9.11 -8.25 13.30
N PRO A 41 -9.85 -7.74 14.30
CA PRO A 41 -9.30 -6.86 15.32
C PRO A 41 -8.07 -7.44 16.05
N GLU A 42 -8.03 -8.77 16.23
CA GLU A 42 -6.90 -9.49 16.79
C GLU A 42 -5.69 -9.47 15.86
N GLU A 43 -5.87 -9.76 14.57
CA GLU A 43 -4.81 -9.71 13.54
C GLU A 43 -4.26 -8.28 13.42
N GLU A 44 -5.13 -7.27 13.43
CA GLU A 44 -4.73 -5.86 13.42
C GLU A 44 -3.90 -5.48 14.64
N LYS A 45 -4.35 -5.89 15.84
CA LYS A 45 -3.65 -5.61 17.09
C LYS A 45 -2.27 -6.27 17.12
N GLU A 46 -2.16 -7.52 16.68
CA GLU A 46 -0.89 -8.24 16.62
C GLU A 46 0.10 -7.55 15.66
N LEU A 47 -0.34 -7.19 14.47
CA LEU A 47 0.48 -6.43 13.51
C LEU A 47 0.88 -5.07 14.08
N ALA A 48 -0.09 -4.32 14.60
CA ALA A 48 0.15 -2.98 15.12
C ALA A 48 1.19 -2.96 16.25
N ALA A 49 1.27 -4.02 17.06
CA ALA A 49 2.29 -4.16 18.10
C ALA A 49 3.72 -4.27 17.55
N GLN A 50 3.90 -4.73 16.32
CA GLN A 50 5.23 -4.92 15.71
C GLN A 50 5.65 -3.76 14.80
N ILE A 51 4.71 -3.23 14.02
CA ILE A 51 4.99 -2.24 12.97
C ILE A 51 4.35 -0.87 13.24
N GLY A 52 3.71 -0.71 14.40
CA GLY A 52 3.02 0.50 14.82
C GLY A 52 1.56 0.57 14.37
N PRO A 53 0.82 1.57 14.86
CA PRO A 53 -0.65 1.65 14.71
C PRO A 53 -1.13 1.82 13.26
N ARG A 54 -0.23 2.21 12.36
CA ARG A 54 -0.54 2.36 10.93
C ARG A 54 0.07 1.19 10.17
N ILE A 55 -0.71 0.13 10.00
CA ILE A 55 -0.26 -1.14 9.43
C ILE A 55 0.39 -0.96 8.04
N ALA A 56 -0.32 -0.43 7.04
CA ALA A 56 0.24 -0.28 5.70
C ALA A 56 1.54 0.57 5.65
N PRO A 57 1.61 1.76 6.28
CA PRO A 57 2.86 2.50 6.45
C PRO A 57 3.97 1.71 7.12
N GLY A 58 3.66 0.98 8.20
CA GLY A 58 4.63 0.20 8.95
C GLY A 58 5.22 -0.94 8.12
N ILE A 59 4.39 -1.65 7.37
CA ILE A 59 4.85 -2.70 6.43
C ILE A 59 5.75 -2.09 5.36
N PHE A 60 5.30 -1.01 4.71
CA PHE A 60 6.08 -0.34 3.68
C PHE A 60 7.44 0.14 4.21
N ALA A 61 7.45 0.75 5.40
CA ALA A 61 8.67 1.18 6.06
C ALA A 61 9.61 0.00 6.35
N SER A 62 9.08 -1.12 6.84
CA SER A 62 9.86 -2.35 7.10
C SER A 62 10.53 -2.90 5.84
N ILE A 63 9.84 -2.87 4.69
CA ILE A 63 10.40 -3.28 3.41
C ILE A 63 11.53 -2.33 3.00
N MET A 64 11.33 -1.01 3.17
CA MET A 64 12.33 0.01 2.84
C MET A 64 13.53 0.02 3.78
N SER A 65 13.40 -0.43 5.03
CA SER A 65 14.49 -0.54 6.00
C SER A 65 15.31 -1.83 5.86
N LYS A 66 14.96 -2.70 4.91
CA LYS A 66 15.57 -4.03 4.71
C LYS A 66 15.31 -5.01 5.87
N GLU A 67 14.32 -4.71 6.71
CA GLU A 67 13.91 -5.53 7.85
C GLU A 67 12.42 -5.88 7.69
N PRO A 68 12.06 -6.73 6.71
CA PRO A 68 10.66 -7.02 6.42
C PRO A 68 9.98 -7.72 7.60
N VAL A 69 8.79 -7.25 7.97
CA VAL A 69 7.99 -7.83 9.07
C VAL A 69 7.54 -9.29 8.79
N PHE A 70 7.37 -9.65 7.52
CA PHE A 70 6.95 -10.97 7.08
C PHE A 70 8.12 -11.82 6.60
N PHE A 71 8.06 -13.13 6.89
CA PHE A 71 9.02 -14.09 6.38
C PHE A 71 9.02 -14.17 4.85
N ASN A 72 10.22 -14.39 4.28
CA ASN A 72 10.41 -14.72 2.86
C ASN A 72 9.94 -13.66 1.85
N LEU A 73 9.88 -12.39 2.25
CA LEU A 73 9.79 -11.29 1.28
C LEU A 73 11.17 -11.03 0.66
N PRO A 74 11.26 -10.85 -0.68
CA PRO A 74 12.48 -10.38 -1.32
C PRO A 74 12.97 -9.06 -0.71
N VAL A 75 14.25 -9.00 -0.33
CA VAL A 75 14.85 -7.80 0.29
C VAL A 75 15.21 -6.78 -0.78
N LEU A 76 14.43 -5.71 -0.90
CA LEU A 76 14.75 -4.61 -1.81
C LEU A 76 15.84 -3.73 -1.21
N ASP A 77 17.10 -4.05 -1.49
CA ASP A 77 18.25 -3.42 -0.84
C ASP A 77 18.96 -2.33 -1.67
N THR A 78 18.58 -2.19 -2.94
CA THR A 78 19.17 -1.24 -3.88
C THR A 78 18.09 -0.41 -4.56
N TYR A 79 18.43 0.84 -4.89
CA TYR A 79 17.57 1.70 -5.67
C TYR A 79 18.34 2.49 -6.72
N THR A 80 17.60 2.95 -7.73
CA THR A 80 18.07 3.93 -8.71
C THR A 80 16.99 4.97 -8.99
N GLN A 81 17.38 6.07 -9.62
CA GLN A 81 16.45 7.09 -10.09
C GLN A 81 16.44 7.14 -11.61
N MET A 82 15.24 7.14 -12.19
CA MET A 82 15.06 7.25 -13.63
C MET A 82 13.78 8.03 -13.93
N ASN A 83 13.86 9.02 -14.82
CA ASN A 83 12.71 9.85 -15.22
C ASN A 83 11.95 10.45 -14.02
N GLY A 84 12.69 10.93 -13.00
CA GLY A 84 12.13 11.52 -11.78
C GLY A 84 11.48 10.53 -10.82
N ARG A 85 11.68 9.21 -10.99
CA ARG A 85 11.07 8.16 -10.16
C ARG A 85 12.12 7.26 -9.55
N ILE A 86 11.86 6.79 -8.33
CA ILE A 86 12.73 5.86 -7.60
C ILE A 86 12.27 4.43 -7.87
N PHE A 87 13.18 3.58 -8.34
CA PHE A 87 12.96 2.15 -8.54
C PHE A 87 13.83 1.33 -7.60
N HIS A 88 13.22 0.34 -6.96
CA HIS A 88 13.86 -0.59 -6.04
C HIS A 88 14.02 -1.97 -6.66
N PHE A 89 15.12 -2.66 -6.33
CA PHE A 89 15.46 -3.98 -6.83
C PHE A 89 16.49 -4.68 -5.92
N LEU A 90 16.72 -5.98 -6.18
CA LEU A 90 17.73 -6.80 -5.48
C LEU A 90 19.14 -6.54 -6.04
N HIS A 91 20.12 -6.18 -5.20
CA HIS A 91 21.51 -5.95 -5.64
C HIS A 91 22.15 -7.18 -6.30
N THR A 92 21.74 -8.38 -5.89
CA THR A 92 22.29 -9.65 -6.36
C THR A 92 21.94 -9.94 -7.82
N LYS A 93 20.94 -9.26 -8.38
CA LYS A 93 20.52 -9.39 -9.78
C LYS A 93 21.18 -8.31 -10.63
N LYS A 94 21.69 -8.72 -11.79
CA LYS A 94 22.22 -7.80 -12.80
C LYS A 94 21.09 -7.39 -13.73
N PHE A 95 20.76 -6.09 -13.73
CA PHE A 95 19.75 -5.52 -14.62
C PHE A 95 20.40 -4.67 -15.72
N SER A 96 19.90 -4.83 -16.94
CA SER A 96 20.27 -4.03 -18.10
C SER A 96 19.48 -2.72 -18.15
N ARG A 97 19.88 -1.78 -19.01
CA ARG A 97 19.07 -0.58 -19.30
C ARG A 97 17.68 -0.93 -19.84
N GLN A 98 17.56 -2.03 -20.59
CA GLN A 98 16.29 -2.48 -21.13
C GLN A 98 15.34 -2.92 -20.01
N ASP A 99 15.84 -3.56 -18.95
CA ASP A 99 15.02 -3.99 -17.80
C ASP A 99 14.42 -2.79 -17.07
N PHE A 100 15.21 -1.74 -16.86
CA PHE A 100 14.71 -0.49 -16.30
C PHE A 100 13.68 0.19 -17.21
N SER A 101 13.92 0.23 -18.53
CA SER A 101 12.95 0.75 -19.51
C SER A 101 11.63 -0.02 -19.48
N ASN A 102 11.71 -1.36 -19.38
CA ASN A 102 10.55 -2.24 -19.24
C ASN A 102 9.80 -1.98 -17.92
N ALA A 103 10.52 -1.81 -16.80
CA ALA A 103 9.93 -1.47 -15.51
C ALA A 103 9.20 -0.11 -15.54
N SER A 104 9.80 0.91 -16.16
CA SER A 104 9.16 2.21 -16.35
C SER A 104 7.93 2.13 -17.24
N SER A 105 7.99 1.42 -18.36
CA SER A 105 6.84 1.23 -19.24
C SER A 105 5.70 0.50 -18.53
N ARG A 106 6.02 -0.50 -17.71
CA ARG A 106 5.05 -1.24 -16.89
C ARG A 106 4.39 -0.36 -15.84
N LEU A 107 5.17 0.50 -15.17
CA LEU A 107 4.64 1.48 -14.23
C LEU A 107 3.64 2.40 -14.93
N LEU A 108 4.02 2.98 -16.08
CA LEU A 108 3.16 3.91 -16.83
C LEU A 108 1.83 3.26 -17.22
N ARG A 109 1.87 2.00 -17.67
CA ARG A 109 0.64 1.22 -17.95
C ARG A 109 -0.19 0.95 -16.70
N SER A 110 0.45 0.85 -15.54
CA SER A 110 -0.23 0.61 -14.25
C SER A 110 -0.80 1.89 -13.63
N VAL A 111 -0.40 3.09 -14.08
CA VAL A 111 -0.81 4.36 -13.47
C VAL A 111 -2.33 4.52 -13.33
N PRO A 112 -3.17 4.21 -14.33
CA PRO A 112 -4.62 4.32 -14.17
C PRO A 112 -5.14 3.45 -13.02
N ALA A 113 -4.75 2.16 -12.99
CA ALA A 113 -5.16 1.26 -11.92
C ALA A 113 -4.61 1.68 -10.55
N LEU A 114 -3.36 2.17 -10.49
CA LEU A 114 -2.78 2.68 -9.26
C LEU A 114 -3.50 3.94 -8.75
N ARG A 115 -4.01 4.79 -9.64
CA ARG A 115 -4.82 5.94 -9.28
C ARG A 115 -6.14 5.49 -8.63
N ASP A 116 -6.82 4.53 -9.23
CA ASP A 116 -8.08 4.01 -8.70
C ASP A 116 -7.86 3.34 -7.32
N MET A 117 -6.79 2.54 -7.18
CA MET A 117 -6.37 1.97 -5.90
C MET A 117 -6.09 3.06 -4.85
N LEU A 118 -5.41 4.14 -5.24
CA LEU A 118 -5.10 5.24 -4.33
C LEU A 118 -6.39 5.92 -3.84
N ILE A 119 -7.36 6.17 -4.72
CA ILE A 119 -8.66 6.76 -4.35
C ILE A 119 -9.37 5.88 -3.33
N GLU A 120 -9.46 4.57 -3.58
CA GLU A 120 -10.10 3.62 -2.66
C GLU A 120 -9.37 3.55 -1.30
N CYS A 121 -8.04 3.60 -1.32
CA CYS A 121 -7.24 3.68 -0.08
C CYS A 121 -7.49 4.99 0.69
N MET A 122 -7.64 6.11 -0.01
CA MET A 122 -7.93 7.40 0.60
C MET A 122 -9.33 7.43 1.22
N LYS A 123 -10.35 6.94 0.50
CA LYS A 123 -11.71 6.80 1.01
C LYS A 123 -11.77 5.93 2.26
N TYR A 124 -11.11 4.78 2.24
CA TYR A 124 -11.05 3.89 3.40
C TYR A 124 -10.44 4.58 4.62
N ARG A 125 -9.35 5.33 4.43
CA ARG A 125 -8.74 6.11 5.53
C ARG A 125 -9.62 7.25 6.02
N LEU A 126 -10.30 7.93 5.10
CA LEU A 126 -11.25 8.97 5.47
C LEU A 126 -12.42 8.39 6.28
N LEU A 127 -12.95 7.24 5.88
CA LEU A 127 -13.99 6.53 6.61
C LEU A 127 -13.56 6.23 8.05
N GLN A 128 -12.36 5.68 8.24
CA GLN A 128 -11.79 5.43 9.57
C GLN A 128 -11.67 6.73 10.38
N PHE A 129 -11.09 7.77 9.79
CA PHE A 129 -10.92 9.07 10.45
C PHE A 129 -12.25 9.69 10.88
N MET A 130 -13.27 9.64 10.02
CA MET A 130 -14.60 10.18 10.32
C MET A 130 -15.32 9.34 11.40
N SER A 131 -15.20 8.01 11.34
CA SER A 131 -15.72 7.10 12.36
C SER A 131 -15.10 7.37 13.73
N ASP A 132 -13.79 7.56 13.81
CA ASP A 132 -13.08 7.91 15.05
C ASP A 132 -13.54 9.26 15.63
N ALA A 133 -14.00 10.17 14.77
CA ALA A 133 -14.61 11.46 15.16
C ALA A 133 -16.11 11.37 15.52
N GLY A 134 -16.69 10.17 15.51
CA GLY A 134 -18.10 9.90 15.83
C GLY A 134 -19.07 10.19 14.70
N TYR A 135 -18.61 10.15 13.44
CA TYR A 135 -19.48 10.29 12.26
C TYR A 135 -19.72 8.93 11.60
N ALA A 136 -20.95 8.69 11.15
CA ALA A 136 -21.34 7.55 10.32
C ALA A 136 -21.40 7.95 8.84
N LEU A 137 -21.07 7.02 7.94
CA LEU A 137 -21.24 7.20 6.50
C LEU A 137 -22.72 7.04 6.13
N GLU A 138 -23.32 8.05 5.49
CA GLU A 138 -24.71 8.02 5.01
C GLU A 138 -24.81 7.67 3.53
N ALA A 139 -23.88 8.17 2.72
CA ALA A 139 -23.87 7.93 1.28
C ALA A 139 -22.45 7.99 0.72
N GLU A 140 -22.22 7.20 -0.33
CA GLU A 140 -21.00 7.23 -1.14
C GLU A 140 -21.38 7.17 -2.62
N SER A 141 -20.82 8.08 -3.43
CA SER A 141 -20.99 8.09 -4.87
C SER A 141 -19.75 8.64 -5.57
N GLY A 142 -19.08 7.80 -6.36
CA GLY A 142 -17.85 8.19 -7.04
C GLY A 142 -16.79 8.65 -6.03
N GLY A 143 -16.32 9.90 -6.13
CA GLY A 143 -15.40 10.51 -5.18
C GLY A 143 -16.07 11.21 -4.00
N HIS A 144 -17.41 11.27 -3.94
CA HIS A 144 -18.14 11.97 -2.88
C HIS A 144 -18.53 11.01 -1.74
N MET A 145 -18.32 11.45 -0.50
CA MET A 145 -18.72 10.75 0.72
C MET A 145 -19.47 11.74 1.64
N ALA A 146 -20.68 11.36 2.05
CA ALA A 146 -21.50 12.13 2.98
C ALA A 146 -21.55 11.45 4.35
N PHE A 147 -21.24 12.19 5.39
CA PHE A 147 -21.18 11.72 6.76
C PHE A 147 -22.12 12.49 7.67
N SER A 148 -22.66 11.83 8.70
CA SER A 148 -23.47 12.46 9.73
C SER A 148 -23.09 12.03 11.15
N ALA A 149 -23.32 12.95 12.08
CA ALA A 149 -23.38 12.72 13.51
C ALA A 149 -24.61 13.47 14.03
N GLU A 150 -25.12 13.18 15.23
CA GLU A 150 -26.43 13.67 15.75
C GLU A 150 -26.92 15.01 15.20
N LYS A 151 -26.10 16.08 15.26
CA LYS A 151 -26.45 17.43 14.79
C LYS A 151 -25.47 18.00 13.75
N ARG A 152 -24.62 17.16 13.14
CA ARG A 152 -23.54 17.60 12.24
C ARG A 152 -23.58 16.79 10.95
N LYS A 153 -23.32 17.45 9.83
CA LYS A 153 -23.11 16.81 8.53
C LYS A 153 -21.76 17.23 7.98
N ALA A 154 -21.13 16.34 7.22
CA ALA A 154 -19.88 16.62 6.54
C ALA A 154 -19.89 15.96 5.16
N ASP A 155 -19.61 16.76 4.14
CA ASP A 155 -19.44 16.32 2.77
C ASP A 155 -17.96 16.39 2.40
N VAL A 156 -17.44 15.29 1.85
CA VAL A 156 -16.02 15.19 1.48
C VAL A 156 -15.89 14.68 0.04
N TYR A 157 -14.91 15.20 -0.68
CA TYR A 157 -14.59 14.82 -2.05
C TYR A 157 -13.14 14.31 -2.11
N ALA A 158 -12.96 13.08 -2.59
CA ALA A 158 -11.68 12.43 -2.84
C ALA A 158 -11.22 12.63 -4.30
#